data_AF-A0A972AY30-F1
#
_entry.id   AF-A0A972AY30-F1
#
_cell.length_a   1.000
_cell.length_b   1.000
_cell.length_c   1.000
_cell.angle_alpha   90.00
_cell.angle_beta   90.00
_cell.angle_gamma   90.00
#
_symmetry.space_group_name_H-M   'P 1'
#
loop_
_entity.id
_entity.type
_entity.pdbx_description
1 polymer ?
#
loop_
_entity_poly.entity_id
_entity_poly.type
_entity_poly.pdbx_seq_one_letter_code
_entity_poly.pdbx_strand_id
1 'polypeptide(L)'
;MSRFLRKDERELVKLLNEKRGMNHRLTPYDFKNPQDVLDALEKATSEYLDMMGIDRSLSDIGLLFEDSVRQHYPEKWLRLGLSGYDGSEPLSTAKRYLDQTEEAFRSLVERAEIKCANLWRPILTGQIKQVHKPLFGKLISYPPAIVEQTLFENLFDIGMEMTDNPPRKGFVIYAFSRQLIDYLEARLARKRGGCKGEL
;
A
#
# COMPACT_ATOMS: atom_id res chain seq x y z
N MET A 1 -19.02 -1.18 4.22
CA MET A 1 -18.21 -2.01 3.32
C MET A 1 -19.13 -2.86 2.44
N SER A 2 -19.21 -2.55 1.14
CA SER A 2 -19.65 -3.48 0.08
C SER A 2 -19.75 -2.70 -1.24
N ARG A 3 -18.62 -2.50 -1.91
CA ARG A 3 -18.63 -2.44 -3.37
C ARG A 3 -17.65 -3.50 -3.84
N PHE A 4 -18.16 -4.72 -3.94
CA PHE A 4 -17.49 -5.78 -4.68
C PHE A 4 -17.55 -5.47 -6.18
N LEU A 5 -16.86 -6.26 -7.01
CA LEU A 5 -16.84 -6.10 -8.46
C LEU A 5 -18.25 -5.94 -9.03
N ARG A 6 -18.42 -4.90 -9.85
CA ARG A 6 -19.60 -4.71 -10.71
C ARG A 6 -19.70 -5.85 -11.72
N LYS A 7 -20.86 -5.96 -12.38
CA LYS A 7 -21.14 -7.08 -13.29
C LYS A 7 -20.15 -7.15 -14.45
N ASP A 8 -19.91 -6.00 -15.09
CA ASP A 8 -18.93 -5.79 -16.15
C ASP A 8 -17.50 -6.12 -15.69
N GLU A 9 -17.10 -5.65 -14.51
CA GLU A 9 -15.80 -5.96 -13.93
C GLU A 9 -15.63 -7.46 -13.65
N ARG A 10 -16.69 -8.13 -13.20
CA ARG A 10 -16.67 -9.58 -12.96
C ARG A 10 -16.51 -10.38 -14.24
N GLU A 11 -17.13 -9.95 -15.33
CA GLU A 11 -16.98 -10.57 -16.65
C GLU A 11 -15.53 -10.45 -17.15
N LEU A 12 -14.90 -9.28 -16.96
CA LEU A 12 -13.47 -9.08 -17.27
C LEU A 12 -12.56 -9.97 -16.44
N VAL A 13 -12.78 -10.07 -15.12
CA VAL A 13 -11.97 -10.92 -14.24
C VAL A 13 -12.18 -12.40 -14.58
N LYS A 14 -13.41 -12.81 -14.94
CA LYS A 14 -13.68 -14.17 -15.40
C LYS A 14 -12.91 -14.49 -16.69
N LEU A 15 -12.93 -13.58 -17.66
CA LEU A 15 -12.16 -13.73 -18.89
C LEU A 15 -10.65 -13.82 -18.62
N LEU A 16 -10.13 -12.98 -17.71
CA LEU A 16 -8.73 -13.01 -17.30
C LEU A 16 -8.36 -14.38 -16.70
N ASN A 17 -9.17 -14.89 -15.78
CA ASN A 17 -8.99 -16.21 -15.18
C ASN A 17 -8.94 -17.31 -16.24
N GLU A 18 -9.89 -17.33 -17.17
CA GLU A 18 -9.96 -18.31 -18.26
C GLU A 18 -8.76 -18.22 -19.22
N LYS A 19 -8.35 -17.00 -19.61
CA LYS A 19 -7.31 -16.80 -20.62
C LYS A 19 -5.89 -16.93 -20.09
N ARG A 20 -5.67 -16.65 -18.81
CA ARG A 20 -4.33 -16.64 -18.19
C ARG A 20 -4.12 -17.74 -17.15
N GLY A 21 -5.10 -18.63 -16.96
CA GLY A 21 -5.04 -19.67 -15.93
C GLY A 21 -4.96 -19.08 -14.52
N MET A 22 -5.53 -17.89 -14.33
CA MET A 22 -5.55 -17.19 -13.04
C MET A 22 -6.80 -17.59 -12.25
N ASN A 23 -6.74 -17.37 -10.94
CA ASN A 23 -7.82 -17.74 -10.00
C ASN A 23 -8.25 -16.55 -9.14
N HIS A 24 -8.47 -15.39 -9.78
CA HIS A 24 -9.00 -14.23 -9.09
C HIS A 24 -10.43 -14.50 -8.60
N ARG A 25 -10.73 -14.00 -7.40
CA ARG A 25 -12.00 -14.27 -6.72
C ARG A 25 -13.16 -13.51 -7.42
N LEU A 26 -14.25 -14.22 -7.71
CA LEU A 26 -15.45 -13.65 -8.37
C LEU A 26 -16.62 -13.43 -7.41
N THR A 27 -16.45 -13.77 -6.13
CA THR A 27 -17.45 -13.62 -5.07
C THR A 27 -16.92 -12.75 -3.93
N PRO A 28 -17.78 -12.01 -3.21
CA PRO A 28 -17.37 -11.26 -2.03
C PRO A 28 -16.71 -12.15 -0.96
N TYR A 29 -15.88 -11.53 -0.11
CA TYR A 29 -15.37 -12.17 1.10
C TYR A 29 -16.46 -12.28 2.16
N ASP A 30 -16.57 -13.44 2.81
CA ASP A 30 -17.38 -13.63 4.00
C ASP A 30 -16.56 -13.33 5.26
N PHE A 31 -16.76 -12.15 5.84
CA PHE A 31 -16.06 -11.74 7.06
C PHE A 31 -16.50 -12.50 8.32
N LYS A 32 -17.49 -13.41 8.23
CA LYS A 32 -17.81 -14.37 9.30
C LYS A 32 -16.92 -15.60 9.26
N ASN A 33 -16.31 -15.90 8.10
CA ASN A 33 -15.37 -17.01 7.96
C ASN A 33 -13.94 -16.51 8.23
N PRO A 34 -13.22 -17.04 9.23
CA PRO A 34 -11.86 -16.62 9.54
C PRO A 34 -10.88 -16.78 8.37
N GLN A 35 -11.04 -17.82 7.54
CA GLN A 35 -10.16 -18.04 6.39
C GLN A 35 -10.37 -16.95 5.32
N ASP A 36 -11.62 -16.57 5.07
CA ASP A 36 -11.93 -15.49 4.12
C ASP A 36 -11.38 -14.14 4.59
N VAL A 37 -11.36 -13.90 5.90
CA VAL A 37 -10.73 -12.70 6.48
C VAL A 37 -9.22 -12.72 6.25
N LEU A 38 -8.55 -13.84 6.53
CA LEU A 38 -7.11 -13.99 6.31
C LEU A 38 -6.75 -13.81 4.82
N ASP A 39 -7.52 -14.42 3.92
CA ASP A 39 -7.32 -14.30 2.47
C ASP A 39 -7.53 -12.87 1.98
N ALA A 40 -8.55 -12.17 2.50
CA ALA A 40 -8.79 -10.77 2.18
C ALA A 40 -7.63 -9.88 2.65
N LEU A 41 -7.12 -10.15 3.85
CA LEU A 41 -6.02 -9.43 4.46
C LEU A 41 -4.71 -9.64 3.70
N GLU A 42 -4.38 -10.89 3.36
CA GLU A 42 -3.19 -11.22 2.56
C GLU A 42 -3.21 -10.53 1.21
N LYS A 43 -4.34 -10.59 0.51
CA LYS A 43 -4.48 -9.97 -0.81
C LYS A 43 -4.39 -8.45 -0.75
N ALA A 44 -5.07 -7.81 0.19
CA ALA A 44 -5.03 -6.36 0.31
C ALA A 44 -3.66 -5.84 0.77
N THR A 45 -3.01 -6.55 1.70
CA THR A 45 -1.67 -6.20 2.18
C THR A 45 -0.64 -6.40 1.07
N SER A 46 -0.71 -7.52 0.34
CA SER A 46 0.20 -7.78 -0.79
C SER A 46 -0.01 -6.78 -1.92
N GLU A 47 -1.26 -6.47 -2.28
CA GLU A 47 -1.59 -5.45 -3.28
C GLU A 47 -1.02 -4.08 -2.90
N TYR A 48 -1.14 -3.68 -1.64
CA TYR A 48 -0.58 -2.42 -1.15
C TYR A 48 0.94 -2.38 -1.29
N LEU A 49 1.64 -3.43 -0.83
CA LEU A 49 3.09 -3.51 -0.91
C LEU A 49 3.60 -3.57 -2.35
N ASP A 50 2.91 -4.32 -3.22
CA ASP A 50 3.24 -4.41 -4.64
C ASP A 50 3.08 -3.04 -5.34
N MET A 51 1.95 -2.36 -5.12
CA MET A 51 1.71 -1.04 -5.71
C MET A 51 2.72 -0.01 -5.20
N MET A 52 3.01 -0.01 -3.90
CA MET A 52 4.01 0.89 -3.32
C MET A 52 5.41 0.64 -3.87
N GLY A 53 5.82 -0.62 -4.00
CA GLY A 53 7.13 -0.97 -4.56
C GLY A 53 7.29 -0.50 -6.01
N ILE A 54 6.21 -0.57 -6.80
CA ILE A 54 6.21 -0.05 -8.17
C ILE A 54 6.25 1.49 -8.19
N ASP A 55 5.44 2.16 -7.37
CA ASP A 55 5.41 3.63 -7.27
C ASP A 55 6.80 4.18 -6.91
N ARG A 56 7.45 3.58 -5.90
CA ARG A 56 8.83 3.90 -5.54
C ARG A 56 9.80 3.72 -6.72
N SER A 57 9.71 2.58 -7.41
CA SER A 57 10.57 2.31 -8.56
C SER A 57 10.37 3.33 -9.68
N LEU A 58 9.14 3.80 -9.89
CA LEU A 58 8.83 4.85 -10.87
C LEU A 58 9.42 6.19 -10.45
N SER A 59 9.28 6.58 -9.18
CA SER A 59 9.91 7.81 -8.66
C SER A 59 11.44 7.75 -8.79
N ASP A 60 12.07 6.62 -8.46
CA ASP A 60 13.52 6.43 -8.61
C ASP A 60 13.96 6.57 -10.08
N ILE A 61 13.21 5.96 -11.02
CA ILE A 61 13.47 6.10 -12.46
C ILE A 61 13.31 7.56 -12.91
N GLY A 62 12.29 8.26 -12.41
CA GLY A 62 12.07 9.68 -12.69
C GLY A 62 13.25 10.55 -12.25
N LEU A 63 13.76 10.32 -11.03
CA LEU A 63 14.92 11.01 -10.49
C LEU A 63 16.19 10.70 -11.30
N LEU A 64 16.45 9.43 -11.60
CA LEU A 64 17.60 9.00 -12.41
C LEU A 64 17.56 9.60 -13.82
N PHE A 65 16.37 9.68 -14.41
CA PHE A 65 16.16 10.34 -15.70
C PHE A 65 16.52 11.83 -15.61
N GLU A 66 15.98 12.55 -14.63
CA GLU A 66 16.28 13.98 -14.47
C GLU A 66 17.76 14.23 -14.20
N ASP A 67 18.38 13.46 -13.32
CA ASP A 67 19.79 13.61 -12.96
C ASP A 67 20.72 13.29 -14.14
N SER A 68 20.45 12.21 -14.88
CA SER A 68 21.22 11.85 -16.07
C SER A 68 21.13 12.93 -17.15
N VAL A 69 19.94 13.50 -17.37
CA VAL A 69 19.75 14.59 -18.34
C VAL A 69 20.44 15.86 -17.85
N ARG A 70 20.34 16.20 -16.56
CA ARG A 70 21.01 17.36 -15.95
C ARG A 70 22.53 17.26 -16.08
N GLN A 71 23.09 16.08 -15.86
CA GLN A 71 24.53 15.85 -15.87
C GLN A 71 25.14 15.81 -17.27
N HIS A 72 24.44 15.19 -18.24
CA HIS A 72 25.01 14.93 -19.57
C HIS A 72 24.47 15.85 -20.67
N TYR A 73 23.30 16.46 -20.47
CA TYR A 73 22.63 17.35 -21.42
C TYR A 73 21.98 18.57 -20.72
N PRO A 74 22.77 19.38 -19.99
CA PRO A 74 22.24 20.48 -19.17
C PRO A 74 21.43 21.50 -19.97
N GLU A 75 21.75 21.73 -21.25
CA GLU A 75 20.99 22.59 -22.15
C GLU A 75 19.58 22.06 -22.42
N LYS A 76 19.42 20.73 -22.51
CA LYS A 76 18.12 20.08 -22.67
C LYS A 76 17.37 20.07 -21.34
N TRP A 77 18.08 19.80 -20.24
CA TRP A 77 17.49 19.85 -18.89
C TRP A 77 16.88 21.23 -18.58
N LEU A 78 17.61 22.32 -18.88
CA LEU A 78 17.11 23.68 -18.70
C LEU A 78 15.87 23.95 -19.54
N ARG A 79 15.79 23.43 -20.77
CA ARG A 79 14.59 23.55 -21.61
C ARG A 79 13.41 22.79 -21.03
N LEU A 80 13.61 21.61 -20.42
CA LEU A 80 12.54 20.89 -19.71
C LEU A 80 11.90 21.76 -18.59
N GLY A 81 12.69 22.62 -17.93
CA GLY A 81 12.19 23.50 -16.87
C GLY A 81 11.70 24.89 -17.32
N LEU A 82 12.19 25.41 -18.46
CA LEU A 82 11.95 26.78 -18.92
C LEU A 82 10.88 26.91 -20.01
N SER A 83 10.77 25.95 -20.93
CA SER A 83 9.70 25.95 -21.92
C SER A 83 8.53 25.15 -21.36
N GLY A 84 7.43 25.83 -21.06
CA GLY A 84 6.16 25.18 -20.78
C GLY A 84 5.93 24.07 -21.80
N TYR A 85 5.75 22.85 -21.27
CA TYR A 85 5.56 21.59 -21.99
C TYR A 85 4.84 21.74 -23.33
N ASP A 86 5.56 21.77 -24.46
CA ASP A 86 4.93 21.69 -25.79
C ASP A 86 4.88 20.26 -26.34
N GLY A 87 5.64 19.33 -25.74
CA GLY A 87 5.68 17.91 -26.10
C GLY A 87 6.25 17.63 -27.50
N SER A 88 6.93 18.59 -28.13
CA SER A 88 7.45 18.44 -29.50
C SER A 88 8.79 17.71 -29.56
N GLU A 89 9.58 17.77 -28.48
CA GLU A 89 10.86 17.06 -28.37
C GLU A 89 10.69 15.65 -27.75
N PRO A 90 11.46 14.64 -28.20
CA PRO A 90 11.39 13.28 -27.64
C PRO A 90 11.65 13.23 -26.13
N LEU A 91 12.53 14.10 -25.62
CA LEU A 91 12.90 14.12 -24.20
C LEU A 91 11.78 14.67 -23.31
N SER A 92 11.09 15.74 -23.76
CA SER A 92 9.92 16.25 -23.04
C SER A 92 8.78 15.24 -23.09
N THR A 93 8.58 14.56 -24.23
CA THR A 93 7.60 13.47 -24.34
C THR A 93 7.89 12.33 -23.36
N ALA A 94 9.16 11.92 -23.21
CA ALA A 94 9.55 10.88 -22.26
C ALA A 94 9.26 11.30 -20.80
N LYS A 95 9.64 12.52 -20.41
CA LYS A 95 9.33 13.05 -19.07
C LYS A 95 7.82 13.07 -18.81
N ARG A 96 7.02 13.50 -19.79
CA ARG A 96 5.55 13.51 -19.66
C ARG A 96 4.99 12.12 -19.35
N TYR A 97 5.47 11.11 -20.06
CA TYR A 97 4.97 9.75 -19.86
C TYR A 97 5.42 9.17 -18.52
N LEU A 98 6.62 9.50 -18.05
CA LEU A 98 7.05 9.15 -16.68
C LEU A 98 6.12 9.80 -15.65
N ASP A 99 5.88 11.11 -15.77
CA ASP A 99 5.02 11.87 -14.84
C ASP A 99 3.58 11.32 -14.82
N GLN A 100 3.01 11.05 -15.99
CA GLN A 100 1.67 10.47 -16.10
C GLN A 100 1.59 9.05 -15.54
N THR A 101 2.66 8.26 -15.70
CA THR A 101 2.70 6.90 -15.17
C THR A 101 2.80 6.91 -13.65
N GLU A 102 3.66 7.77 -13.10
CA GLU A 102 3.79 7.96 -11.65
C GLU A 102 2.47 8.43 -11.04
N GLU A 103 1.80 9.44 -11.63
CA GLU A 103 0.50 9.92 -11.15
C GLU A 103 -0.58 8.82 -11.17
N ALA A 104 -0.62 8.02 -12.24
CA ALA A 104 -1.55 6.91 -12.34
C ALA A 104 -1.28 5.82 -11.27
N PHE A 105 -0.02 5.51 -11.00
CA PHE A 105 0.37 4.54 -9.98
C PHE A 105 0.14 5.05 -8.56
N ARG A 106 0.44 6.32 -8.26
CA ARG A 106 0.14 6.94 -6.97
C ARG A 106 -1.33 6.81 -6.61
N SER A 107 -2.23 7.03 -7.58
CA SER A 107 -3.67 6.83 -7.37
C SER A 107 -4.05 5.37 -7.08
N LEU A 108 -3.29 4.39 -7.56
CA LEU A 108 -3.49 2.97 -7.24
C LEU A 108 -2.94 2.64 -5.85
N VAL A 109 -1.80 3.20 -5.46
CA VAL A 109 -1.23 3.09 -4.11
C VAL A 109 -2.22 3.60 -3.08
N GLU A 110 -2.74 4.83 -3.24
CA GLU A 110 -3.71 5.41 -2.32
C GLU A 110 -4.95 4.52 -2.14
N ARG A 111 -5.46 3.96 -3.25
CA ARG A 111 -6.60 3.04 -3.23
C ARG A 111 -6.27 1.74 -2.48
N ALA A 112 -5.09 1.16 -2.73
CA ALA A 112 -4.64 -0.05 -2.07
C ALA A 112 -4.38 0.18 -0.57
N GLU A 113 -3.82 1.33 -0.22
CA GLU A 113 -3.57 1.77 1.16
C GLU A 113 -4.87 1.88 1.95
N ILE A 114 -5.85 2.64 1.43
CA ILE A 114 -7.16 2.80 2.05
C ILE A 114 -7.84 1.44 2.23
N LYS A 115 -7.75 0.56 1.23
CA LYS A 115 -8.30 -0.80 1.30
C LYS A 115 -7.60 -1.62 2.39
N CYS A 116 -6.27 -1.59 2.45
CA CYS A 116 -5.45 -2.28 3.45
C CYS A 116 -5.80 -1.79 4.87
N ALA A 117 -5.77 -0.47 5.10
CA ALA A 117 -6.11 0.15 6.38
C ALA A 117 -7.52 -0.23 6.85
N ASN A 118 -8.50 -0.17 5.95
CA ASN A 118 -9.89 -0.51 6.27
C ASN A 118 -10.08 -1.98 6.70
N LEU A 119 -9.24 -2.91 6.22
CA LEU A 119 -9.26 -4.31 6.63
C LEU A 119 -8.52 -4.54 7.95
N TRP A 120 -7.38 -3.89 8.15
CA TRP A 120 -6.61 -3.99 9.40
C TRP A 120 -7.30 -3.35 10.60
N ARG A 121 -7.97 -2.20 10.41
CA ARG A 121 -8.66 -1.45 11.48
C ARG A 121 -9.57 -2.30 12.38
N PRO A 122 -10.59 -3.03 11.85
CA PRO A 122 -11.48 -3.84 12.69
C PRO A 122 -10.77 -5.03 13.35
N ILE A 123 -9.66 -5.51 12.78
CA ILE A 123 -8.82 -6.54 13.40
C ILE A 123 -8.08 -5.95 14.59
N LEU A 124 -7.36 -4.85 14.41
CA LEU A 124 -6.53 -4.22 15.46
C LEU A 124 -7.35 -3.64 16.63
N THR A 125 -8.57 -3.17 16.35
CA THR A 125 -9.51 -2.71 17.39
C THR A 125 -10.23 -3.86 18.10
N GLY A 126 -10.06 -5.10 17.64
CA GLY A 126 -10.67 -6.28 18.22
C GLY A 126 -12.15 -6.47 17.89
N GLN A 127 -12.65 -5.85 16.82
CA GLN A 127 -14.00 -6.12 16.29
C GLN A 127 -14.04 -7.49 15.58
N ILE A 128 -12.96 -7.86 14.87
CA ILE A 128 -12.82 -9.17 14.21
C ILE A 128 -11.75 -10.00 14.94
N LYS A 129 -12.18 -10.69 16.01
CA LYS A 129 -11.27 -11.45 16.90
C LYS A 129 -10.90 -12.84 16.37
N GLN A 130 -11.68 -13.38 15.45
CA GLN A 130 -11.53 -14.76 14.95
C GLN A 130 -10.19 -15.04 14.27
N VAL A 131 -9.49 -13.99 13.81
CA VAL A 131 -8.17 -14.09 13.15
C VAL A 131 -6.99 -13.74 14.07
N HIS A 132 -7.24 -13.37 15.33
CA HIS A 132 -6.17 -12.89 16.21
C HIS A 132 -5.18 -13.96 16.62
N LYS A 133 -5.67 -15.12 17.06
CA LYS A 133 -4.79 -16.24 17.42
C LYS A 133 -3.90 -16.68 16.25
N PRO A 134 -4.41 -16.90 15.02
CA PRO A 134 -3.53 -17.26 13.92
C PRO A 134 -2.55 -16.15 13.53
N LEU A 135 -2.94 -14.87 13.56
CA LEU A 135 -2.05 -13.77 13.16
C LEU A 135 -1.00 -13.40 14.23
N PHE A 136 -1.42 -13.32 15.49
CA PHE A 136 -0.64 -12.69 16.55
C PHE A 136 -0.28 -13.65 17.71
N GLY A 137 -0.82 -14.87 17.71
CA GLY A 137 -0.71 -15.82 18.83
C GLY A 137 -1.50 -15.43 20.08
N LYS A 138 -2.07 -14.21 20.13
CA LYS A 138 -2.81 -13.65 21.27
C LYS A 138 -4.01 -12.84 20.80
N LEU A 139 -5.01 -12.68 21.66
CA LEU A 139 -6.05 -11.68 21.44
C LEU A 139 -5.44 -10.29 21.66
N ILE A 140 -5.71 -9.37 20.74
CA ILE A 140 -5.26 -7.98 20.84
C ILE A 140 -6.48 -7.05 20.79
N SER A 141 -6.32 -5.84 21.33
CA SER A 141 -7.29 -4.76 21.13
C SER A 141 -6.58 -3.46 21.47
N TYR A 142 -6.51 -2.57 20.49
CA TYR A 142 -5.90 -1.27 20.65
C TYR A 142 -6.96 -0.16 20.58
N PRO A 143 -6.77 0.97 21.30
CA PRO A 143 -7.72 2.08 21.24
C PRO A 143 -7.90 2.57 19.80
N PRO A 144 -9.14 2.82 19.33
CA PRO A 144 -9.39 3.24 17.95
C PRO A 144 -8.55 4.43 17.51
N ALA A 145 -8.40 5.46 18.34
CA ALA A 145 -7.58 6.64 18.02
C ALA A 145 -6.10 6.29 17.75
N ILE A 146 -5.55 5.30 18.44
CA ILE A 146 -4.17 4.84 18.22
C ILE A 146 -4.07 4.05 16.92
N VAL A 147 -5.07 3.21 16.64
CA VAL A 147 -5.15 2.43 15.39
C VAL A 147 -5.25 3.36 14.19
N GLU A 148 -6.16 4.34 14.21
CA GLU A 148 -6.31 5.31 13.12
C GLU A 148 -5.00 6.05 12.87
N GLN A 149 -4.41 6.65 13.91
CA GLN A 149 -3.15 7.37 13.75
C GLN A 149 -2.06 6.48 13.16
N THR A 150 -1.99 5.20 13.54
CA THR A 150 -0.95 4.29 13.04
C THR A 150 -1.20 3.90 11.59
N LEU A 151 -2.45 3.64 11.22
CA LEU A 151 -2.80 3.31 9.84
C LEU A 151 -2.76 4.53 8.89
N PHE A 152 -2.92 5.75 9.38
CA PHE A 152 -2.83 6.96 8.54
C PHE A 152 -1.42 7.54 8.46
N GLU A 153 -0.66 7.49 9.56
CA GLU A 153 0.65 8.16 9.63
C GLU A 153 1.83 7.23 9.37
N ASN A 154 1.67 5.91 9.53
CA ASN A 154 2.81 4.98 9.51
C ASN A 154 2.64 3.82 8.54
N LEU A 155 1.52 3.70 7.85
CA LEU A 155 1.31 2.62 6.89
C LEU A 155 2.29 2.73 5.72
N PHE A 156 2.52 3.96 5.25
CA PHE A 156 3.56 4.27 4.25
C PHE A 156 4.95 3.83 4.71
N ASP A 157 5.38 4.22 5.92
CA ASP A 157 6.69 3.84 6.46
C ASP A 157 6.85 2.32 6.56
N ILE A 158 5.84 1.63 7.09
CA ILE A 158 5.79 0.16 7.19
C ILE A 158 5.93 -0.47 5.79
N GLY A 159 5.17 0.03 4.82
CA GLY A 159 5.27 -0.47 3.46
C GLY A 159 6.65 -0.23 2.85
N MET A 160 7.26 0.93 3.09
CA MET A 160 8.61 1.25 2.62
C MET A 160 9.65 0.28 3.20
N GLU A 161 9.63 0.05 4.51
CA GLU A 161 10.52 -0.92 5.15
C GLU A 161 10.36 -2.34 4.58
N MET A 162 9.12 -2.72 4.27
CA MET A 162 8.81 -4.02 3.68
C MET A 162 9.12 -4.14 2.20
N THR A 163 9.15 -3.04 1.45
CA THR A 163 9.63 -3.05 0.06
C THR A 163 11.14 -3.14 -0.01
N ASP A 164 11.86 -2.52 0.94
CA ASP A 164 13.31 -2.66 1.09
C ASP A 164 13.72 -4.07 1.55
N ASN A 165 12.92 -4.68 2.42
CA ASN A 165 13.17 -6.00 2.97
C ASN A 165 11.96 -6.92 2.76
N PRO A 166 11.73 -7.39 1.51
CA PRO A 166 10.53 -8.14 1.18
C PRO A 166 10.47 -9.46 1.95
N PRO A 167 9.34 -9.75 2.62
CA PRO A 167 9.18 -11.02 3.29
C PRO A 167 9.12 -12.17 2.29
N ARG A 168 9.43 -13.38 2.76
CA ARG A 168 9.24 -14.59 1.94
C ARG A 168 7.77 -14.70 1.52
N LYS A 169 7.54 -15.15 0.28
CA LYS A 169 6.20 -15.40 -0.25
C LYS A 169 5.40 -16.30 0.71
N GLY A 170 4.18 -15.86 1.05
CA GLY A 170 3.30 -16.54 2.02
C GLY A 170 3.49 -16.11 3.48
N PHE A 171 4.43 -15.19 3.76
CA PHE A 171 4.64 -14.61 5.10
C PHE A 171 4.33 -13.11 5.16
N VAL A 172 3.71 -12.55 4.12
CA VAL A 172 3.48 -11.11 3.97
C VAL A 172 2.65 -10.58 5.13
N ILE A 173 1.47 -11.13 5.39
CA ILE A 173 0.63 -10.67 6.52
C ILE A 173 1.30 -10.84 7.88
N TYR A 174 2.14 -11.86 8.07
CA TYR A 174 2.80 -12.08 9.35
C TYR A 174 3.87 -11.01 9.59
N ALA A 175 4.71 -10.74 8.58
CA ALA A 175 5.71 -9.68 8.66
C ALA A 175 5.05 -8.30 8.85
N PHE A 176 4.02 -8.01 8.06
CA PHE A 176 3.26 -6.76 8.15
C PHE A 176 2.58 -6.60 9.51
N SER A 177 1.95 -7.66 10.02
CA SER A 177 1.29 -7.66 11.33
C SER A 177 2.25 -7.35 12.48
N ARG A 178 3.48 -7.83 12.38
CA ARG A 178 4.51 -7.62 13.40
C ARG A 178 4.95 -6.17 13.41
N GLN A 179 5.29 -5.60 12.26
CA GLN A 179 5.64 -4.19 12.15
C GLN A 179 4.50 -3.29 12.64
N LEU A 180 3.25 -3.55 12.23
CA LEU A 180 2.09 -2.82 12.75
C LEU A 180 2.02 -2.85 14.28
N ILE A 181 2.22 -4.01 14.89
CA ILE A 181 2.22 -4.15 16.36
C ILE A 181 3.35 -3.33 16.99
N ASP A 182 4.56 -3.39 16.44
CA ASP A 182 5.72 -2.66 16.96
C ASP A 182 5.45 -1.13 16.96
N TYR A 183 4.86 -0.60 15.88
CA TYR A 183 4.44 0.81 15.80
C TYR A 183 3.33 1.16 16.80
N LEU A 184 2.32 0.30 16.95
CA LEU A 184 1.23 0.49 17.90
C LEU A 184 1.74 0.51 19.35
N GLU A 185 2.60 -0.45 19.71
CA GLU A 185 3.17 -0.56 21.05
C GLU A 185 4.09 0.62 21.37
N ALA A 186 4.94 1.04 20.43
CA ALA A 186 5.78 2.23 20.57
C ALA A 186 4.95 3.52 20.76
N ARG A 187 3.83 3.66 20.05
CA ARG A 187 2.94 4.82 20.20
C ARG A 187 2.17 4.82 21.52
N LEU A 188 1.73 3.65 21.99
CA LEU A 188 1.10 3.53 23.32
C LEU A 188 2.07 3.85 24.45
N ALA A 189 3.32 3.40 24.34
CA ALA A 189 4.36 3.73 25.31
C ALA A 189 4.58 5.25 25.41
N ARG A 190 4.66 5.94 24.26
CA ARG A 190 4.79 7.41 24.21
C ARG A 190 3.64 8.15 24.90
N LYS A 191 2.37 7.75 24.65
CA LYS A 191 1.23 8.37 25.35
C LYS A 191 1.25 8.12 26.87
N ARG A 192 1.68 6.93 27.31
CA ARG A 192 1.79 6.62 28.75
C ARG A 192 2.93 7.37 29.42
N GLY A 193 4.04 7.61 28.71
CA GLY A 193 5.18 8.38 29.20
C GLY A 193 4.90 9.89 29.29
N GLY A 194 4.09 10.44 28.38
CA GLY A 194 3.69 11.86 28.40
C GLY A 194 2.77 12.25 29.56
N CYS A 195 2.10 11.30 30.21
CA CYS A 195 1.25 11.57 31.38
C CYS A 195 1.99 11.58 32.73
N LYS A 196 3.32 11.41 32.76
CA LYS A 196 4.10 11.37 34.02
C LYS A 196 4.80 12.69 34.38
N GLY A 197 4.44 13.81 33.77
CA GLY A 197 5.15 15.09 33.90
C GLY A 197 4.36 16.28 34.45
N GLU A 198 3.20 16.07 35.07
CA GLU A 198 2.42 17.15 35.70
C GLU A 198 1.86 16.68 37.05
N LEU A 199 2.71 16.66 38.08
CA LEU A 199 2.33 16.70 39.49
C LEU A 199 3.42 17.44 40.28
#